data_AF-A0A5B7GUY8-F1
#
_entry.id   AF-A0A5B7GUY8-F1
#
_cell.length_a   1.000
_cell.length_b   1.000
_cell.length_c   1.000
_cell.angle_alpha   90.00
_cell.angle_beta   90.00
_cell.angle_gamma   90.00
#
_symmetry.space_group_name_H-M   'P 1'
#
loop_
_entity.id
_entity.type
_entity.pdbx_description
1 polymer ?
#
loop_
_entity_poly.entity_id
_entity_poly.type
_entity_poly.pdbx_seq_one_letter_code
_entity_poly.pdbx_strand_id
1 'polypeptide(L)'
;MSRGKPEEGRMSGVAVTFTHCLLNTHITALSVKEKFVFIGEGQHCHAHDVLSGKQVSSTQVFCAAVVHGLSVQLGPENDGSYLLLVFGQKSLAVLLFSPTQEELFVLLEERRVEDWIVDAGLEKNLAHVVIATSHNSLLRCEIPDLSVCCKILSRKTSGDELHSCQVTKKSRPVSVVSDIHTSDRKGHLSIVAQAACVERCVLFSGHLVMMTGCWESAVMMAGTMALQVMIWGPWATKDSEGKALPLHCLEGHQVSTGN
;
A
#
# COMPACT_ATOMS: atom_id res chain seq x y z
N MET A 1 12.99 46.68 31.97
CA MET A 1 12.24 45.76 31.09
C MET A 1 12.73 45.96 29.67
N SER A 2 13.75 45.21 29.25
CA SER A 2 14.30 45.25 27.90
C SER A 2 13.54 44.27 27.00
N ARG A 3 12.84 44.79 25.99
CA ARG A 3 12.22 43.97 24.94
C ARG A 3 13.31 43.43 24.02
N GLY A 4 13.55 42.12 24.07
CA GLY A 4 14.45 41.43 23.13
C GLY A 4 13.89 41.51 21.72
N LYS A 5 14.75 41.89 20.75
CA LYS A 5 14.42 41.85 19.33
C LYS A 5 14.33 40.40 18.86
N PRO A 6 13.37 40.04 18.00
CA PRO A 6 13.34 38.74 17.36
C PRO A 6 14.53 38.61 16.39
N GLU A 7 15.30 37.54 16.51
CA GLU A 7 16.35 37.20 15.56
C GLU A 7 15.70 36.72 14.25
N GLU A 8 15.93 37.46 13.17
CA GLU A 8 15.59 37.04 11.81
C GLU A 8 16.49 35.86 11.40
N GLY A 9 15.96 34.64 11.57
CA GLY A 9 16.59 33.44 11.07
C GLY A 9 16.66 33.45 9.54
N ARG A 10 17.82 33.80 8.99
CA ARG A 10 18.16 33.56 7.58
C ARG A 10 18.07 32.05 7.30
N MET A 11 17.00 31.60 6.67
CA MET A 11 16.97 30.27 6.06
C MET A 11 17.97 30.28 4.90
N SER A 12 19.15 29.69 5.10
CA SER A 12 20.09 29.45 4.02
C SER A 12 19.43 28.55 2.99
N GLY A 13 19.25 29.03 1.76
CA GLY A 13 18.69 28.24 0.68
C GLY A 13 19.57 27.03 0.40
N VAL A 14 19.03 25.83 0.67
CA VAL A 14 19.68 24.57 0.28
C VAL A 14 19.50 24.42 -1.23
N ALA A 15 20.60 24.45 -1.98
CA ALA A 15 20.57 24.16 -3.41
C ALA A 15 20.18 22.68 -3.62
N VAL A 16 19.01 22.44 -4.20
CA VAL A 16 18.53 21.10 -4.55
C VAL A 16 19.08 20.74 -5.93
N THR A 17 19.84 19.65 -6.01
CA THR A 17 20.38 19.17 -7.29
C THR A 17 19.44 18.10 -7.84
N PHE A 18 18.83 18.35 -9.00
CA PHE A 18 17.97 17.37 -9.67
C PHE A 18 18.83 16.44 -10.51
N THR A 19 18.86 15.16 -10.15
CA THR A 19 19.46 14.12 -11.00
C THR A 19 18.36 13.48 -11.82
N HIS A 20 18.43 13.59 -13.15
CA HIS A 20 17.51 12.86 -14.02
C HIS A 20 17.86 11.38 -14.00
N CYS A 21 16.92 10.53 -13.60
CA CYS A 21 17.04 9.09 -13.71
C CYS A 21 16.15 8.61 -14.86
N LEU A 22 16.71 7.81 -15.77
CA LEU A 22 15.94 7.15 -16.81
C LEU A 22 15.21 5.96 -16.20
N LEU A 23 13.89 6.00 -16.27
CA LEU A 23 13.02 4.90 -15.86
C LEU A 23 12.92 3.88 -17.00
N ASN A 24 12.84 2.60 -16.67
CA ASN A 24 12.71 1.53 -17.67
C ASN A 24 11.27 1.44 -18.19
N THR A 25 10.29 1.83 -17.38
CA THR A 25 8.87 1.84 -17.77
C THR A 25 8.08 2.94 -17.03
N HIS A 26 6.76 2.93 -17.18
CA HIS A 26 5.87 3.90 -16.54
C HIS A 26 5.85 3.72 -15.02
N ILE A 27 5.93 4.85 -14.31
CA ILE A 27 5.58 4.90 -12.89
C ILE A 27 4.06 4.94 -12.81
N THR A 28 3.50 3.93 -12.16
CA THR A 28 2.06 3.72 -12.05
C THR A 28 1.56 3.80 -10.61
N ALA A 29 2.46 3.83 -9.63
CA ALA A 29 2.13 4.07 -8.22
C ALA A 29 3.19 4.92 -7.53
N LEU A 30 2.76 5.78 -6.61
CA LEU A 30 3.65 6.64 -5.83
C LEU A 30 3.07 6.90 -4.44
N SER A 31 3.90 6.81 -3.41
CA SER A 31 3.53 7.19 -2.04
C SER A 31 4.71 7.84 -1.34
N VAL A 32 4.48 8.98 -0.67
CA VAL A 32 5.52 9.70 0.08
C VAL A 32 5.25 9.56 1.57
N LYS A 33 6.28 9.19 2.34
CA LYS A 33 6.27 9.14 3.81
C LYS A 33 7.56 9.72 4.36
N GLU A 34 7.44 10.81 5.09
CA GLU A 34 8.56 11.54 5.67
C GLU A 34 9.64 11.87 4.60
N LYS A 35 10.85 11.31 4.74
CA LYS A 35 11.97 11.49 3.82
C LYS A 35 12.04 10.44 2.72
N PHE A 36 11.08 9.52 2.62
CA PHE A 36 11.09 8.44 1.64
C PHE A 36 9.96 8.58 0.63
N VAL A 37 10.25 8.25 -0.61
CA VAL A 37 9.26 8.03 -1.66
C VAL A 37 9.31 6.58 -2.12
N PHE A 38 8.14 5.94 -2.13
CA PHE A 38 7.93 4.59 -2.63
C PHE A 38 7.29 4.67 -4.00
N ILE A 39 7.85 3.91 -4.95
CA ILE A 39 7.48 3.98 -6.37
C ILE A 39 7.17 2.57 -6.87
N GLY A 40 6.06 2.43 -7.57
CA GLY A 40 5.75 1.25 -8.38
C GLY A 40 6.15 1.48 -9.83
N GLU A 41 7.10 0.69 -10.34
CA GLU A 41 7.59 0.74 -11.71
C GLU A 41 7.50 -0.67 -12.32
N GLY A 42 6.55 -0.88 -13.23
CA GLY A 42 6.32 -2.21 -13.81
C GLY A 42 6.02 -3.24 -12.71
N GLN A 43 6.84 -4.27 -12.61
CA GLN A 43 6.74 -5.36 -11.62
C GLN A 43 7.49 -5.08 -10.31
N HIS A 44 8.08 -3.90 -10.15
CA HIS A 44 9.01 -3.59 -9.08
C HIS A 44 8.47 -2.50 -8.15
N CYS A 45 8.88 -2.61 -6.88
CA CYS A 45 8.71 -1.56 -5.88
C CYS A 45 10.10 -1.00 -5.53
N HIS A 46 10.22 0.32 -5.52
CA HIS A 46 11.44 1.04 -5.22
C HIS A 46 11.23 1.94 -4.02
N ALA A 47 12.28 2.16 -3.23
CA ALA A 47 12.32 3.17 -2.20
C ALA A 47 13.46 4.15 -2.50
N HIS A 48 13.19 5.45 -2.41
CA HIS A 48 14.18 6.50 -2.59
C HIS A 48 14.17 7.45 -1.39
N ASP A 49 15.34 7.94 -1.03
CA ASP A 49 15.46 9.08 -0.12
C ASP A 49 15.19 10.37 -0.90
N VAL A 50 14.20 11.15 -0.44
CA VAL A 50 13.68 12.35 -1.13
C VAL A 50 14.71 13.47 -1.18
N LEU A 51 15.56 13.57 -0.15
CA LEU A 51 16.53 14.67 -0.03
C LEU A 51 17.73 14.47 -0.95
N SER A 52 18.25 13.24 -1.00
CA SER A 52 19.39 12.88 -1.85
C SER A 52 18.99 12.45 -3.27
N GLY A 53 17.73 12.06 -3.48
CA GLY A 53 17.25 11.44 -4.72
C GLY A 53 17.79 10.02 -4.94
N LYS A 54 18.57 9.47 -3.99
CA LYS A 54 19.19 8.15 -4.10
C LYS A 54 18.12 7.06 -3.98
N GLN A 55 18.12 6.10 -4.91
CA GLN A 55 17.40 4.83 -4.72
C GLN A 55 18.09 4.05 -3.59
N VAL A 56 17.37 3.84 -2.49
CA VAL A 56 17.88 3.12 -1.33
C VAL A 56 17.62 1.61 -1.44
N SER A 57 16.46 1.23 -2.01
CA SER A 57 16.08 -0.18 -2.17
C SER A 57 15.25 -0.41 -3.44
N SER A 58 15.28 -1.64 -3.95
CA SER A 58 14.44 -2.09 -5.06
C SER A 58 14.20 -3.60 -4.96
N THR A 59 12.96 -4.02 -5.19
CA THR A 59 12.58 -5.43 -5.19
C THR A 59 11.51 -5.72 -6.24
N GLN A 60 11.58 -6.88 -6.87
CA GLN A 60 10.52 -7.37 -7.75
C GLN A 60 9.39 -7.94 -6.88
N VAL A 61 8.18 -7.38 -7.02
CA VAL A 61 7.03 -7.76 -6.18
C VAL A 61 6.09 -8.71 -6.89
N PHE A 62 6.02 -8.65 -8.23
CA PHE A 62 5.14 -9.46 -9.05
C PHE A 62 5.90 -10.20 -10.15
N CYS A 63 5.47 -11.42 -10.46
CA CYS A 63 6.03 -12.19 -11.58
C CYS A 63 5.64 -11.58 -12.94
N ALA A 64 4.41 -11.09 -13.06
CA ALA A 64 3.84 -10.63 -14.32
C ALA A 64 3.05 -9.32 -14.21
N ALA A 65 2.37 -9.08 -13.10
CA ALA A 65 1.49 -7.93 -12.91
C ALA A 65 2.28 -6.61 -12.79
N VAL A 66 1.65 -5.51 -13.20
CA VAL A 66 2.18 -4.16 -13.00
C VAL A 66 1.64 -3.58 -11.70
N VAL A 67 2.48 -2.95 -10.89
CA VAL A 67 2.11 -2.24 -9.66
C VAL A 67 1.24 -1.03 -10.02
N HIS A 68 -0.02 -0.98 -9.57
CA HIS A 68 -0.91 0.15 -9.82
C HIS A 68 -1.19 0.99 -8.56
N GLY A 69 -0.89 0.47 -7.38
CA GLY A 69 -1.07 1.21 -6.15
C GLY A 69 -0.20 0.72 -4.99
N LEU A 70 -0.04 1.62 -4.04
CA LEU A 70 0.75 1.45 -2.82
C LEU A 70 -0.06 2.01 -1.66
N SER A 71 -0.34 1.17 -0.67
CA SER A 71 -0.89 1.61 0.62
C SER A 71 0.19 1.46 1.68
N VAL A 72 0.57 2.59 2.29
CA VAL A 72 1.73 2.67 3.19
C VAL A 72 1.30 3.13 4.57
N GLN A 73 1.63 2.32 5.58
CA GLN A 73 1.38 2.60 6.99
C GLN A 73 2.64 2.35 7.83
N LEU A 74 2.65 2.84 9.08
CA LEU A 74 3.75 2.55 10.00
C LEU A 74 3.82 1.05 10.31
N GLY A 75 5.03 0.55 10.48
CA GLY A 75 5.29 -0.80 10.97
C GLY A 75 4.86 -0.96 12.42
N PRO A 76 4.66 -2.21 12.88
CA PRO A 76 4.09 -2.48 14.19
C PRO A 76 5.01 -2.16 15.38
N GLU A 77 6.30 -1.97 15.13
CA GLU A 77 7.34 -2.03 16.17
C GLU A 77 7.85 -0.64 16.57
N ASN A 78 7.18 0.42 16.08
CA ASN A 78 7.48 1.83 16.37
C ASN A 78 8.96 2.22 16.13
N ASP A 79 9.68 1.45 15.32
CA ASP A 79 11.08 1.68 14.92
C ASP A 79 11.21 2.59 13.69
N GLY A 80 10.09 3.20 13.28
CA GLY A 80 9.99 3.99 12.05
C GLY A 80 9.93 3.15 10.78
N SER A 81 9.85 1.82 10.87
CA SER A 81 9.61 0.97 9.69
C SER A 81 8.26 1.26 9.05
N TYR A 82 8.12 0.88 7.78
CA TYR A 82 6.90 1.06 7.00
C TYR A 82 6.42 -0.27 6.46
N LEU A 83 5.12 -0.54 6.62
CA LEU A 83 4.44 -1.63 5.92
C LEU A 83 3.87 -1.09 4.62
N LEU A 84 4.19 -1.77 3.53
CA LEU A 84 3.71 -1.45 2.19
C LEU A 84 2.83 -2.59 1.71
N LEU A 85 1.55 -2.32 1.53
CA LEU A 85 0.68 -3.16 0.72
C LEU A 85 0.82 -2.69 -0.73
N VAL A 86 1.37 -3.58 -1.56
CA VAL A 86 1.60 -3.33 -2.99
C VAL A 86 0.54 -4.08 -3.77
N PHE A 87 -0.14 -3.42 -4.69
CA PHE A 87 -1.19 -4.06 -5.48
C PHE A 87 -1.19 -3.57 -6.92
N GLY A 88 -1.72 -4.40 -7.80
CA GLY A 88 -1.80 -4.09 -9.21
C GLY A 88 -2.44 -5.21 -10.00
N GLN A 89 -3.30 -4.83 -10.95
CA GLN A 89 -4.14 -5.76 -11.68
C GLN A 89 -4.91 -6.68 -10.72
N LYS A 90 -4.63 -7.99 -10.71
CA LYS A 90 -5.26 -8.98 -9.83
C LYS A 90 -4.31 -9.49 -8.74
N SER A 91 -3.20 -8.79 -8.51
CA SER A 91 -2.09 -9.24 -7.68
C SER A 91 -1.85 -8.27 -6.54
N LEU A 92 -1.48 -8.81 -5.37
CA LEU A 92 -1.01 -8.02 -4.24
C LEU A 92 0.14 -8.71 -3.50
N ALA A 93 0.94 -7.94 -2.79
CA ALA A 93 2.05 -8.39 -1.96
C ALA A 93 2.18 -7.45 -0.75
N VAL A 94 2.86 -7.90 0.30
CA VAL A 94 3.15 -7.06 1.47
C VAL A 94 4.65 -7.01 1.71
N LEU A 95 5.19 -5.80 1.82
CA LEU A 95 6.59 -5.53 2.12
C LEU A 95 6.74 -4.81 3.45
N LEU A 96 7.90 -4.95 4.06
CA LEU A 96 8.38 -4.13 5.17
C LEU A 96 9.60 -3.35 4.71
N PHE A 97 9.57 -2.03 4.81
CA PHE A 97 10.73 -1.19 4.60
C PHE A 97 11.35 -0.83 5.95
N SER A 98 12.65 -1.09 6.12
CA SER A 98 13.42 -0.68 7.29
C SER A 98 14.29 0.53 6.94
N PRO A 99 13.97 1.76 7.41
CA PRO A 99 14.80 2.94 7.18
C PRO A 99 16.23 2.80 7.69
N THR A 100 16.44 2.06 8.77
CA THR A 100 17.76 1.86 9.36
C THR A 100 18.65 0.97 8.49
N GLN A 101 18.05 0.00 7.80
CA GLN A 101 18.77 -0.92 6.92
C GLN A 101 18.72 -0.49 5.45
N GLU A 102 17.93 0.55 5.13
CA GLU A 102 17.66 0.98 3.76
C GLU A 102 17.16 -0.18 2.87
N GLU A 103 16.43 -1.15 3.44
CA GLU A 103 16.09 -2.42 2.78
C GLU A 103 14.58 -2.71 2.75
N LEU A 104 14.13 -3.38 1.68
CA LEU A 104 12.75 -3.87 1.50
C LEU A 104 12.71 -5.38 1.73
N PHE A 105 11.93 -5.83 2.70
CA PHE A 105 11.70 -7.23 3.02
C PHE A 105 10.33 -7.67 2.52
N VAL A 106 10.27 -8.80 1.81
CA VAL A 106 8.99 -9.41 1.41
C VAL A 106 8.40 -10.15 2.60
N LEU A 107 7.24 -9.69 3.09
CA LEU A 107 6.50 -10.37 4.17
C LEU A 107 5.45 -11.33 3.63
N LEU A 108 4.81 -10.95 2.53
CA LEU A 108 3.84 -11.76 1.81
C LEU A 108 4.19 -11.71 0.32
N GLU A 109 4.57 -12.86 -0.23
CA GLU A 109 4.76 -13.03 -1.67
C GLU A 109 3.45 -12.77 -2.45
N GLU A 110 3.56 -12.61 -3.77
CA GLU A 110 2.42 -12.34 -4.65
C GLU A 110 1.24 -13.28 -4.41
N ARG A 111 0.10 -12.68 -4.08
CA ARG A 111 -1.21 -13.32 -3.97
C ARG A 111 -2.14 -12.78 -5.03
N ARG A 112 -2.99 -13.66 -5.56
CA ARG A 112 -3.96 -13.29 -6.59
C ARG A 112 -5.37 -13.32 -6.06
N VAL A 113 -6.18 -12.41 -6.59
CA VAL A 113 -7.62 -12.37 -6.44
C VAL A 113 -8.29 -12.56 -7.80
N GLU A 114 -9.59 -12.84 -7.80
CA GLU A 114 -10.31 -13.13 -9.04
C GLU A 114 -10.57 -11.87 -9.89
N ASP A 115 -10.70 -10.72 -9.25
CA ASP A 115 -11.06 -9.45 -9.87
C ASP A 115 -9.91 -8.44 -9.88
N TRP A 116 -10.02 -7.40 -10.70
CA TRP A 116 -9.07 -6.30 -10.71
C TRP A 116 -9.19 -5.46 -9.43
N ILE A 117 -8.05 -5.14 -8.84
CA ILE A 117 -7.92 -4.31 -7.65
C ILE A 117 -7.90 -2.84 -8.10
N VAL A 118 -8.83 -2.06 -7.56
CA VAL A 118 -8.89 -0.61 -7.73
C VAL A 118 -8.10 0.08 -6.62
N ASP A 119 -8.29 -0.35 -5.37
CA ASP A 119 -7.52 0.10 -4.22
C ASP A 119 -7.51 -0.98 -3.14
N ALA A 120 -6.58 -0.92 -2.19
CA ALA A 120 -6.51 -1.87 -1.07
C ALA A 120 -5.85 -1.26 0.17
N GLY A 121 -6.19 -1.79 1.34
CA GLY A 121 -5.64 -1.35 2.63
C GLY A 121 -5.50 -2.50 3.63
N LEU A 122 -4.51 -2.40 4.52
CA LEU A 122 -4.32 -3.37 5.61
C LEU A 122 -5.18 -2.99 6.82
N GLU A 123 -5.71 -4.00 7.51
CA GLU A 123 -6.26 -3.78 8.85
C GLU A 123 -5.13 -3.54 9.87
N LYS A 124 -5.42 -2.79 10.93
CA LYS A 124 -4.47 -2.43 12.00
C LYS A 124 -3.94 -3.66 12.75
N ASN A 125 -4.75 -4.72 12.87
CA ASN A 125 -4.34 -5.98 13.50
C ASN A 125 -3.41 -6.82 12.60
N LEU A 126 -3.19 -6.41 11.34
CA LEU A 126 -2.41 -7.11 10.33
C LEU A 126 -2.88 -8.54 10.04
N ALA A 127 -4.12 -8.88 10.38
CA ALA A 127 -4.71 -10.18 10.10
C ALA A 127 -5.44 -10.22 8.76
N HIS A 128 -5.85 -9.05 8.24
CA HIS A 128 -6.62 -8.96 7.02
C HIS A 128 -6.17 -7.82 6.12
N VAL A 129 -6.48 -7.97 4.84
CA VAL A 129 -6.49 -6.92 3.84
C VAL A 129 -7.92 -6.66 3.39
N VAL A 130 -8.24 -5.40 3.17
CA VAL A 130 -9.47 -4.96 2.53
C VAL A 130 -9.15 -4.54 1.11
N ILE A 131 -9.88 -5.07 0.14
CA ILE A 131 -9.64 -4.91 -1.29
C ILE A 131 -10.90 -4.32 -1.92
N ALA A 132 -10.77 -3.18 -2.59
CA ALA A 132 -11.78 -2.63 -3.47
C ALA A 132 -11.57 -3.14 -4.90
N THR A 133 -12.58 -3.78 -5.47
CA THR A 133 -12.50 -4.40 -6.79
C THR A 133 -13.17 -3.56 -7.87
N SER A 134 -12.83 -3.82 -9.14
CA SER A 134 -13.39 -3.09 -10.28
C SER A 134 -14.89 -3.35 -10.46
N HIS A 135 -15.42 -4.49 -10.03
CA HIS A 135 -16.86 -4.77 -10.01
C HIS A 135 -17.55 -4.27 -8.72
N ASN A 136 -17.10 -3.11 -8.21
CA ASN A 136 -17.73 -2.35 -7.13
C ASN A 136 -18.05 -3.20 -5.88
N SER A 137 -17.08 -4.01 -5.49
CA SER A 137 -17.15 -4.85 -4.30
C SER A 137 -15.98 -4.56 -3.37
N LEU A 138 -16.22 -4.71 -2.07
CA LEU A 138 -15.22 -4.78 -1.03
C LEU A 138 -15.05 -6.23 -0.60
N LEU A 139 -13.81 -6.70 -0.59
CA LEU A 139 -13.43 -8.01 -0.07
C LEU A 139 -12.60 -7.80 1.18
N ARG A 140 -12.89 -8.57 2.24
CA ARG A 140 -12.01 -8.73 3.38
C ARG A 140 -11.36 -10.09 3.26
N CYS A 141 -10.05 -10.12 3.16
CA CYS A 141 -9.29 -11.35 2.96
C CYS A 141 -8.32 -11.58 4.12
N GLU A 142 -8.16 -12.84 4.51
CA GLU A 142 -7.19 -13.24 5.52
C GLU A 142 -5.76 -13.20 4.96
N ILE A 143 -4.83 -12.66 5.75
CA ILE A 143 -3.40 -12.75 5.52
C ILE A 143 -2.79 -13.50 6.70
N PRO A 144 -2.66 -14.84 6.60
CA PRO A 144 -2.06 -15.60 7.68
C PRO A 144 -0.61 -15.15 7.88
N ASP A 145 -0.17 -15.22 9.14
CA ASP A 145 1.22 -15.08 9.56
C ASP A 145 1.87 -13.70 9.40
N LEU A 146 1.20 -12.69 8.84
CA LEU A 146 1.81 -11.37 8.66
C LEU A 146 2.24 -10.73 9.99
N SER A 147 1.39 -10.82 11.02
CA SER A 147 1.72 -10.34 12.36
C SER A 147 2.89 -11.11 13.01
N VAL A 148 3.10 -12.37 12.63
CA VAL A 148 4.22 -13.20 13.11
C VAL A 148 5.50 -12.81 12.39
N CYS A 149 5.46 -12.67 11.06
CA CYS A 149 6.58 -12.24 10.23
C CYS A 149 7.12 -10.88 10.68
N CYS A 150 6.24 -9.92 10.97
CA CYS A 150 6.66 -8.61 11.49
C CYS A 150 7.47 -8.73 12.79
N LYS A 151 6.97 -9.52 13.76
CA LYS A 151 7.65 -9.71 15.06
C LYS A 151 9.02 -10.37 14.92
N ILE A 152 9.15 -11.33 13.99
CA ILE A 152 10.41 -12.05 13.77
C ILE A 152 11.46 -11.11 13.18
N LEU A 153 11.09 -10.30 12.20
CA LEU A 153 12.02 -9.37 11.55
C LEU A 153 12.49 -8.27 12.51
N SER A 154 11.60 -7.75 13.36
CA SER A 154 11.96 -6.70 14.31
C SER A 154 12.86 -7.18 15.44
N ARG A 155 12.82 -8.46 15.81
CA ARG A 155 13.81 -9.03 16.75
C ARG A 155 15.22 -9.16 16.14
N LYS A 156 15.30 -9.42 14.83
CA LYS A 156 16.59 -9.49 14.13
C LYS A 156 17.25 -8.11 14.01
N THR A 157 16.47 -7.03 13.98
CA THR A 157 17.00 -5.67 13.89
C THR A 157 17.45 -5.09 15.24
N SER A 158 16.94 -5.60 16.37
CA SER A 158 17.25 -5.09 17.71
C SER A 158 18.55 -5.63 18.35
N GLY A 159 19.29 -6.51 17.66
CA GLY A 159 20.71 -6.75 17.96
C GLY A 159 21.09 -7.81 18.98
N ASP A 160 20.20 -8.71 19.42
CA ASP A 160 20.53 -9.65 20.51
C ASP A 160 21.07 -11.04 20.12
N GLU A 161 21.06 -11.47 18.85
CA GLU A 161 21.76 -12.72 18.46
C GLU A 161 22.33 -12.62 17.03
N LEU A 162 23.50 -12.01 16.90
CA LEU A 162 24.32 -12.05 15.68
C LEU A 162 25.68 -12.70 15.97
N HIS A 163 25.65 -13.91 16.54
CA HIS A 163 26.81 -14.81 16.50
C HIS A 163 26.64 -15.84 15.38
N SER A 164 27.56 -15.70 14.40
CA SER A 164 27.89 -16.60 13.29
C SER A 164 26.83 -16.82 12.20
N CYS A 165 26.88 -15.99 11.16
CA CYS A 165 26.75 -16.46 9.79
C CYS A 165 27.55 -15.55 8.85
N GLN A 166 28.72 -16.00 8.42
CA GLN A 166 29.50 -15.33 7.37
C GLN A 166 28.84 -15.62 6.02
N VAL A 167 28.16 -14.63 5.44
CA VAL A 167 27.72 -14.68 4.04
C VAL A 167 28.57 -13.69 3.24
N THR A 168 29.35 -14.27 2.33
CA THR A 168 30.20 -13.55 1.37
C THR A 168 29.36 -12.73 0.39
N LYS A 169 29.76 -11.46 0.21
CA LYS A 169 29.23 -10.55 -0.81
C LYS A 169 29.37 -11.13 -2.22
N LYS A 170 28.26 -11.53 -2.84
CA LYS A 170 28.05 -11.54 -4.31
C LYS A 170 26.56 -11.64 -4.62
N SER A 171 25.96 -10.50 -4.98
CA SER A 171 24.79 -10.34 -5.85
C SER A 171 23.87 -11.57 -6.03
N ARG A 172 22.96 -11.77 -5.07
CA ARG A 172 21.61 -12.33 -5.28
C ARG A 172 20.72 -11.74 -4.16
N PRO A 173 19.53 -11.18 -4.44
CA PRO A 173 18.56 -10.93 -3.39
C PRO A 173 18.02 -12.31 -2.99
N VAL A 174 18.62 -12.88 -1.94
CA VAL A 174 18.20 -14.15 -1.36
C VAL A 174 17.21 -13.81 -0.26
N SER A 175 16.03 -14.43 -0.35
CA SER A 175 15.04 -14.55 0.70
C SER A 175 15.68 -14.82 2.07
N VAL A 176 15.65 -13.83 2.96
CA VAL A 176 16.20 -13.93 4.33
C VAL A 176 15.23 -14.65 5.30
N VAL A 177 14.20 -15.32 4.77
CA VAL A 177 13.27 -16.15 5.55
C VAL A 177 13.05 -17.48 4.83
N SER A 178 14.11 -18.28 4.67
CA SER A 178 14.00 -19.64 4.12
C SER A 178 13.49 -20.68 5.13
N ASP A 179 13.37 -20.33 6.42
CA ASP A 179 13.21 -21.33 7.49
C ASP A 179 11.87 -21.24 8.25
N ILE A 180 10.98 -20.32 7.86
CA ILE A 180 9.56 -20.48 8.22
C ILE A 180 8.97 -21.40 7.16
N HIS A 181 8.55 -22.60 7.54
CA HIS A 181 7.76 -23.49 6.68
C HIS A 181 6.44 -22.80 6.30
N THR A 182 6.46 -21.87 5.35
CA THR A 182 5.30 -21.43 4.60
C THR A 182 5.02 -22.53 3.59
N SER A 183 4.33 -23.59 4.04
CA SER A 183 3.96 -24.70 3.16
C SER A 183 3.19 -24.16 1.96
N ASP A 184 3.87 -24.19 0.82
CA ASP A 184 3.36 -24.25 -0.54
C ASP A 184 1.85 -24.06 -0.71
N ARG A 185 1.41 -22.81 -0.66
CA ARG A 185 0.26 -22.38 -1.44
C ARG A 185 0.72 -21.16 -2.20
N LYS A 186 1.19 -21.30 -3.44
CA LYS A 186 0.95 -20.30 -4.48
C LYS A 186 -0.57 -20.12 -4.57
N GLY A 187 -1.11 -19.21 -3.77
CA GLY A 187 -2.47 -19.35 -3.26
C GLY A 187 -3.29 -18.09 -3.46
N HIS A 188 -4.55 -18.30 -3.83
CA HIS A 188 -5.59 -17.29 -3.67
C HIS A 188 -5.73 -16.92 -2.19
N LEU A 189 -6.11 -15.67 -1.94
CA LEU A 189 -6.47 -15.22 -0.60
C LEU A 189 -7.81 -15.83 -0.18
N SER A 190 -7.93 -16.19 1.10
CA SER A 190 -9.21 -16.63 1.67
C SER A 190 -10.09 -15.42 1.94
N ILE A 191 -11.27 -15.35 1.30
CA ILE A 191 -12.24 -14.29 1.53
C ILE A 191 -13.03 -14.62 2.79
N VAL A 192 -12.95 -13.75 3.80
CA VAL A 192 -13.65 -13.91 5.09
C VAL A 192 -14.90 -13.03 5.21
N ALA A 193 -14.98 -11.96 4.43
CA ALA A 193 -16.19 -11.15 4.28
C ALA A 193 -16.24 -10.47 2.91
N GLN A 194 -17.45 -10.16 2.45
CA GLN A 194 -17.67 -9.44 1.21
C GLN A 194 -18.86 -8.49 1.37
N ALA A 195 -18.74 -7.31 0.77
CA ALA A 195 -19.85 -6.39 0.56
C ALA A 195 -19.84 -5.94 -0.90
N ALA A 196 -21.00 -6.01 -1.56
CA ALA A 196 -21.18 -5.51 -2.92
C ALA A 196 -22.10 -4.29 -2.89
N CYS A 197 -21.82 -3.31 -3.74
CA CYS A 197 -22.70 -2.16 -3.94
C CYS A 197 -23.92 -2.54 -4.80
N VAL A 198 -25.06 -1.88 -4.60
CA VAL A 198 -26.24 -2.01 -5.48
C VAL A 198 -25.93 -1.55 -6.90
N GLU A 199 -25.05 -0.56 -7.04
CA GLU A 199 -24.61 0.01 -8.30
C GLU A 199 -23.67 -0.95 -9.03
N ARG A 200 -24.20 -1.63 -10.05
CA ARG A 200 -23.48 -2.65 -10.84
C ARG A 200 -22.61 -2.03 -11.93
N CYS A 201 -21.75 -1.08 -11.56
CA CYS A 201 -20.83 -0.44 -12.49
C CYS A 201 -19.41 -0.99 -12.39
N VAL A 202 -18.69 -0.92 -13.51
CA VAL A 202 -17.24 -1.13 -13.53
C VAL A 202 -16.57 0.17 -13.14
N LEU A 203 -15.64 0.07 -12.19
CA LEU A 203 -14.89 1.19 -11.65
C LEU A 203 -13.54 1.28 -12.33
N PHE A 204 -13.15 2.50 -12.67
CA PHE A 204 -11.87 2.81 -13.31
C PHE A 204 -10.89 3.44 -12.32
N SER A 205 -11.41 4.08 -11.28
CA SER A 205 -10.65 4.68 -10.21
C SER A 205 -11.44 4.60 -8.91
N GLY A 206 -10.71 4.58 -7.80
CA GLY A 206 -11.30 4.61 -6.49
C GLY A 206 -10.24 4.76 -5.42
N HIS A 207 -10.70 5.12 -4.24
CA HIS A 207 -9.87 5.21 -3.06
C HIS A 207 -10.59 4.55 -1.87
N LEU A 208 -9.87 3.69 -1.16
CA LEU A 208 -10.30 3.00 0.03
C LEU A 208 -9.72 3.69 1.26
N VAL A 209 -10.59 4.17 2.14
CA VAL A 209 -10.22 4.80 3.40
C VAL A 209 -10.55 3.86 4.55
N MET A 210 -9.53 3.47 5.30
CA MET A 210 -9.65 2.64 6.50
C MET A 210 -9.66 3.53 7.75
N MET A 211 -10.80 4.15 8.07
CA MET A 211 -10.86 5.25 9.07
C MET A 211 -10.34 4.86 10.46
N THR A 212 -10.68 3.66 10.94
CA THR A 212 -10.19 3.12 12.22
C THR A 212 -9.24 1.94 12.05
N GLY A 213 -8.89 1.61 10.79
CA GLY A 213 -8.05 0.46 10.48
C GLY A 213 -8.76 -0.89 10.57
N CYS A 214 -10.09 -0.95 10.51
CA CYS A 214 -10.84 -2.21 10.47
C CYS A 214 -11.91 -2.20 9.36
N TRP A 215 -12.34 -3.39 8.95
CA TRP A 215 -13.39 -3.63 7.95
C TRP A 215 -14.66 -2.79 8.16
N GLU A 216 -15.15 -2.70 9.39
CA GLU A 216 -16.39 -1.98 9.73
C GLU A 216 -16.25 -0.47 9.55
N SER A 217 -15.03 0.04 9.39
CA SER A 217 -14.74 1.45 9.14
C SER A 217 -14.24 1.73 7.72
N ALA A 218 -14.27 0.73 6.85
CA ALA A 218 -13.88 0.89 5.46
C ALA A 218 -14.90 1.78 4.73
N VAL A 219 -14.39 2.77 4.00
CA VAL A 219 -15.19 3.61 3.10
C VAL A 219 -14.53 3.63 1.73
N MET A 220 -15.32 3.29 0.73
CA MET A 220 -14.95 3.31 -0.67
C MET A 220 -15.47 4.58 -1.33
N MET A 221 -14.58 5.32 -1.97
CA MET A 221 -14.91 6.46 -2.84
C MET A 221 -14.51 6.10 -4.25
N ALA A 222 -15.46 5.92 -5.16
CA ALA A 222 -15.18 5.37 -6.49
C ALA A 222 -15.75 6.23 -7.61
N GLY A 223 -14.92 6.46 -8.63
CA GLY A 223 -15.34 7.12 -9.86
C GLY A 223 -16.07 6.14 -10.77
N THR A 224 -17.24 6.55 -11.25
CA THR A 224 -18.07 5.74 -12.17
C THR A 224 -17.99 6.24 -13.60
N MET A 225 -18.44 5.41 -14.54
CA MET A 225 -18.63 5.81 -15.94
C MET A 225 -19.69 6.89 -16.13
N ALA A 226 -20.55 7.11 -15.13
CA ALA A 226 -21.60 8.13 -15.18
C ALA A 226 -21.10 9.52 -14.74
N LEU A 227 -19.78 9.74 -14.66
CA LEU A 227 -19.18 10.99 -14.16
C LEU A 227 -19.63 11.33 -12.73
N GLN A 228 -19.83 10.30 -11.91
CA GLN A 228 -20.17 10.43 -10.50
C GLN A 228 -19.06 9.86 -9.62
N VAL A 229 -18.93 10.41 -8.41
CA VAL A 229 -18.17 9.79 -7.32
C VAL A 229 -19.16 9.18 -6.34
N MET A 230 -19.14 7.86 -6.22
CA MET A 230 -19.94 7.12 -5.25
C MET A 230 -19.16 6.94 -3.95
N ILE A 231 -19.84 7.12 -2.82
CA ILE A 231 -19.27 6.94 -1.48
C ILE A 231 -20.11 5.90 -0.74
N TRP A 232 -19.51 4.79 -0.32
CA TRP A 232 -20.21 3.71 0.39
C TRP A 232 -19.26 2.86 1.23
N GLY A 233 -19.80 1.97 2.07
CA GLY A 233 -19.01 1.06 2.90
C GLY A 233 -19.78 -0.22 3.24
N PRO A 234 -19.12 -1.24 3.81
CA PRO A 234 -19.74 -2.54 4.10
C PRO A 234 -20.85 -2.47 5.17
N TRP A 235 -20.86 -1.38 5.93
CA TRP A 235 -21.81 -1.05 6.99
C TRP A 235 -23.01 -0.23 6.51
N ALA A 236 -23.05 0.18 5.24
CA ALA A 236 -24.15 0.97 4.71
C ALA A 236 -25.48 0.17 4.71
N THR A 237 -26.60 0.90 4.63
CA THR A 237 -27.93 0.31 4.49
C THR A 237 -27.96 -0.65 3.31
N LYS A 238 -28.59 -1.81 3.49
CA LYS A 238 -28.66 -2.85 2.46
C LYS A 238 -30.03 -2.89 1.80
N ASP A 239 -30.05 -3.21 0.50
CA ASP A 239 -31.28 -3.54 -0.22
C ASP A 239 -31.82 -4.94 0.15
N SER A 240 -32.89 -5.38 -0.52
CA SER A 240 -33.47 -6.71 -0.30
C SER A 240 -32.57 -7.86 -0.79
N GLU A 241 -31.55 -7.59 -1.61
CA GLU A 241 -30.54 -8.56 -2.04
C GLU A 241 -29.31 -8.58 -1.11
N GLY A 242 -29.28 -7.74 -0.07
CA GLY A 242 -28.15 -7.62 0.86
C GLY A 242 -26.99 -6.77 0.34
N LYS A 243 -27.18 -6.01 -0.75
CA LYS A 243 -26.18 -5.11 -1.33
C LYS A 243 -26.22 -3.74 -0.67
N ALA A 244 -25.05 -3.14 -0.47
CA ALA A 244 -24.90 -1.84 0.13
C ALA A 244 -25.42 -0.73 -0.80
N LEU A 245 -26.28 0.14 -0.28
CA LEU A 245 -26.70 1.37 -0.92
C LEU A 245 -25.61 2.43 -0.79
N PRO A 246 -25.35 3.25 -1.83
CA PRO A 246 -24.48 4.41 -1.72
C PRO A 246 -24.96 5.37 -0.63
N LEU A 247 -24.01 5.90 0.14
CA LEU A 247 -24.28 6.97 1.10
C LEU A 247 -24.45 8.30 0.36
N HIS A 248 -23.57 8.54 -0.60
CA HIS A 248 -23.58 9.73 -1.45
C HIS A 248 -23.17 9.37 -2.87
N CYS A 249 -23.81 10.04 -3.84
CA CYS A 249 -23.38 10.09 -5.22
C CYS A 249 -23.13 11.55 -5.55
N LEU A 250 -21.87 11.92 -5.74
CA LEU A 250 -21.48 13.28 -6.13
C LEU A 250 -21.45 13.36 -7.64
N GLU A 251 -22.28 14.20 -8.22
CA GLU A 251 -22.35 14.36 -9.68
C GLU A 251 -21.43 15.47 -10.16
N GLY A 252 -20.77 15.26 -11.31
CA GLY A 252 -20.02 16.31 -11.99
C GLY A 252 -20.91 17.48 -12.42
N HIS A 253 -20.30 18.64 -12.67
CA HIS A 253 -21.01 19.80 -13.21
C HIS A 253 -21.67 19.44 -14.54
N GLN A 254 -23.00 19.48 -14.58
CA GLN A 254 -23.74 19.45 -15.84
C GLN A 254 -23.36 20.73 -16.59
N VAL A 255 -22.65 20.63 -17.71
CA VAL A 255 -22.44 21.77 -18.59
C VAL A 255 -23.83 22.13 -19.10
N SER A 256 -24.44 23.18 -18.54
CA SER A 256 -25.69 23.71 -19.07
C SER A 256 -25.42 24.14 -20.50
N THR A 257 -25.88 23.35 -21.47
CA THR A 257 -25.95 23.77 -22.85
C THR A 257 -26.98 24.89 -22.88
N GLY A 258 -26.52 26.13 -22.79
CA GLY A 258 -27.36 27.30 -22.97
C GLY A 258 -27.99 27.23 -24.36
N ASN A 259 -29.30 27.00 -24.39
CA ASN A 259 -30.15 27.28 -25.54
C ASN A 259 -30.58 28.74 -25.50
#